data_AF-A0A941A161-F1
#
_entry.id   AF-A0A941A161-F1
#
_cell.length_a   1.000
_cell.length_b   1.000
_cell.length_c   1.000
_cell.angle_alpha   90.00
_cell.angle_beta   90.00
_cell.angle_gamma   90.00
#
_symmetry.space_group_name_H-M   'P 1'
#
loop_
_entity.id
_entity.type
_entity.pdbx_description
1 polymer ?
#
loop_
_entity_poly.entity_id
_entity_poly.type
_entity_poly.pdbx_seq_one_letter_code
_entity_poly.pdbx_strand_id
1 'polypeptide(L)'
;MIDTDDEGWELISSYSRQQAIEDGILVDVSGVAPDLVANAGIKLHVAMTNTVWGEYVEVPEGVTGQDWKGRLWDILWLFRCAAKAAKDNTIYFSVRVSNDDEAPREARLKAVCGPDDEGKPCLTIMAADED
;
A
#
# COMPACT_ATOMS: atom_id res chain seq x y z
N MET A 1 48.94 7.83 -17.35
CA MET A 1 48.29 6.53 -17.09
C MET A 1 48.26 6.35 -15.59
N ILE A 2 47.11 6.62 -14.99
CA ILE A 2 46.67 6.02 -13.73
C ILE A 2 45.22 5.68 -14.03
N ASP A 3 44.96 4.41 -14.33
CA ASP A 3 43.62 3.85 -14.35
C ASP A 3 43.16 3.80 -12.89
N THR A 4 42.16 4.60 -12.56
CA THR A 4 41.39 4.41 -11.32
C THR A 4 40.22 3.53 -11.66
N ASP A 5 40.31 2.28 -11.21
CA ASP A 5 39.26 1.27 -11.27
C ASP A 5 37.97 1.83 -10.65
N ASP A 6 36.97 2.04 -11.50
CA ASP A 6 35.58 2.24 -11.12
C ASP A 6 35.10 0.87 -10.60
N GLU A 7 35.19 0.63 -9.29
CA GLU A 7 34.60 -0.55 -8.65
C GLU A 7 33.06 -0.44 -8.75
N GLY A 8 32.57 -0.77 -9.94
CA GLY A 8 31.16 -0.81 -10.29
C GLY A 8 30.48 -1.94 -9.55
N TRP A 9 29.57 -1.58 -8.65
CA TRP A 9 28.71 -2.53 -7.97
C TRP A 9 27.83 -3.25 -9.01
N GLU A 10 28.01 -4.56 -9.15
CA GLU A 10 27.18 -5.38 -10.03
C GLU A 10 25.82 -5.61 -9.35
N LEU A 11 24.72 -5.23 -10.03
CA LEU A 11 23.37 -5.49 -9.56
C LEU A 11 23.11 -7.00 -9.57
N ILE A 12 23.07 -7.61 -8.38
CA ILE A 12 22.95 -9.07 -8.23
C ILE A 12 21.52 -9.56 -8.57
N SER A 13 20.51 -8.77 -8.25
CA SER A 13 19.10 -9.04 -8.59
C SER A 13 18.26 -7.78 -8.41
N SER A 14 17.30 -7.56 -9.31
CA SER A 14 16.20 -6.60 -9.12
C SER A 14 14.92 -7.40 -8.89
N TYR A 15 14.24 -7.15 -7.78
CA TYR A 15 12.95 -7.75 -7.47
C TYR A 15 11.85 -6.79 -7.91
N SER A 16 11.01 -7.22 -8.85
CA SER A 16 10.02 -6.35 -9.47
C SER A 16 8.73 -6.28 -8.66
N ARG A 17 7.97 -5.20 -8.84
CA ARG A 17 6.64 -5.06 -8.25
C ARG A 17 5.70 -6.15 -8.76
N GLN A 18 5.77 -6.47 -10.06
CA GLN A 18 4.99 -7.56 -10.62
C GLN A 18 5.30 -8.90 -9.92
N GLN A 19 6.58 -9.19 -9.67
CA GLN A 19 6.98 -10.39 -8.92
C GLN A 19 6.42 -10.36 -7.49
N ALA A 20 6.49 -9.22 -6.80
CA ALA A 20 5.91 -9.09 -5.46
C ALA A 20 4.39 -9.35 -5.44
N ILE A 21 3.67 -9.01 -6.51
CA ILE A 21 2.23 -9.33 -6.66
C ILE A 21 2.02 -10.82 -6.93
N GLU A 22 2.81 -11.40 -7.84
CA GLU A 22 2.76 -12.83 -8.19
C GLU A 22 3.09 -13.73 -6.99
N ASP A 23 4.04 -13.30 -6.15
CA ASP A 23 4.45 -13.99 -4.93
C ASP A 23 3.51 -13.73 -3.74
N GLY A 24 2.47 -12.89 -3.92
CA GLY A 24 1.47 -12.59 -2.89
C GLY A 24 1.98 -11.70 -1.74
N ILE A 25 3.11 -11.02 -1.93
CA ILE A 25 3.64 -10.02 -0.98
C ILE A 25 2.83 -8.72 -1.10
N LEU A 26 2.46 -8.36 -2.33
CA LEU A 26 1.61 -7.21 -2.64
C LEU A 26 0.27 -7.66 -3.20
N VAL A 27 -0.79 -6.97 -2.80
CA VAL A 27 -2.12 -7.07 -3.40
C VAL A 27 -2.31 -5.89 -4.37
N ASP A 28 -2.62 -6.20 -5.63
CA ASP A 28 -2.98 -5.19 -6.63
C ASP A 28 -4.37 -4.61 -6.38
N VAL A 29 -4.43 -3.56 -5.58
CA VAL A 29 -5.67 -2.85 -5.23
C VAL A 29 -6.33 -2.22 -6.46
N SER A 30 -5.53 -1.67 -7.38
CA SER A 30 -6.02 -1.10 -8.63
C SER A 30 -6.64 -2.14 -9.56
N GLY A 31 -6.14 -3.38 -9.54
CA GLY A 31 -6.72 -4.50 -10.27
C GLY A 31 -8.00 -5.06 -9.62
N VAL A 32 -8.01 -5.26 -8.30
CA VAL A 32 -9.15 -5.90 -7.61
C VAL A 32 -10.31 -4.95 -7.32
N ALA A 33 -10.05 -3.64 -7.19
CA ALA A 33 -11.06 -2.64 -6.82
C ALA A 33 -10.87 -1.29 -7.57
N PRO A 34 -10.79 -1.29 -8.91
CA PRO A 34 -10.50 -0.08 -9.70
C PRO A 34 -11.49 1.06 -9.43
N ASP A 35 -12.78 0.75 -9.29
CA ASP A 35 -13.83 1.74 -9.04
C ASP A 35 -13.64 2.44 -7.69
N LEU A 36 -13.21 1.72 -6.65
CA LEU A 36 -12.99 2.30 -5.32
C LEU A 36 -11.80 3.26 -5.36
N VAL A 37 -10.70 2.86 -6.01
CA VAL A 37 -9.51 3.70 -6.20
C VAL A 37 -9.86 4.97 -6.97
N ALA A 38 -10.60 4.83 -8.08
CA ALA A 38 -11.05 5.96 -8.88
C ALA A 38 -11.99 6.90 -8.11
N ASN A 39 -12.95 6.35 -7.37
CA ASN A 39 -13.91 7.13 -6.57
C ASN A 39 -13.26 7.84 -5.37
N ALA A 40 -12.18 7.27 -4.81
CA ALA A 40 -11.35 7.95 -3.81
C ALA A 40 -10.53 9.11 -4.43
N GLY A 41 -10.54 9.26 -5.75
CA GLY A 41 -9.82 10.29 -6.48
C GLY A 41 -8.32 10.04 -6.58
N ILE A 42 -7.90 8.77 -6.46
CA ILE A 42 -6.51 8.35 -6.60
C ILE A 42 -6.28 8.00 -8.08
N LYS A 43 -5.27 8.63 -8.67
CA LYS A 43 -4.93 8.45 -10.10
C LYS A 43 -3.75 7.52 -10.33
N LEU A 44 -2.96 7.28 -9.29
CA LEU A 44 -1.82 6.37 -9.33
C LEU A 44 -2.31 4.93 -9.24
N HIS A 45 -1.56 4.01 -9.82
CA HIS A 45 -1.74 2.58 -9.53
C HIS A 45 -1.49 2.35 -8.04
N VAL A 46 -2.38 1.62 -7.37
CA VAL A 46 -2.31 1.33 -5.92
C VAL A 46 -2.06 -0.15 -5.72
N ALA A 47 -1.06 -0.49 -4.92
CA ALA A 47 -0.97 -1.80 -4.27
C ALA A 47 -0.89 -1.62 -2.75
N MET A 48 -1.08 -2.73 -2.06
CA MET A 48 -1.03 -2.81 -0.61
C MET A 48 -0.22 -4.03 -0.20
N THR A 49 0.51 -3.99 0.91
CA THR A 49 1.12 -5.22 1.44
C THR A 49 0.04 -6.22 1.82
N ASN A 50 0.34 -7.50 1.64
CA ASN A 50 -0.58 -8.57 2.02
C ASN A 50 -0.92 -8.54 3.53
N THR A 51 0.03 -8.09 4.36
CA THR A 51 -0.19 -7.82 5.79
C THR A 51 -1.33 -6.85 6.01
N VAL A 52 -1.28 -5.66 5.40
CA VAL A 52 -2.32 -4.63 5.57
C VAL A 52 -3.65 -5.10 4.96
N TRP A 53 -3.61 -5.80 3.83
CA TRP A 53 -4.81 -6.36 3.23
C TRP A 53 -5.51 -7.36 4.17
N GLY A 54 -4.78 -8.37 4.66
CA GLY A 54 -5.34 -9.40 5.54
C GLY A 54 -5.80 -8.85 6.90
N GLU A 55 -5.06 -7.92 7.50
CA GLU A 55 -5.40 -7.42 8.83
C GLU A 55 -6.50 -6.36 8.82
N TYR A 56 -6.57 -5.53 7.78
CA TYR A 56 -7.39 -4.31 7.79
C TYR A 56 -8.43 -4.24 6.68
N VAL A 57 -8.30 -5.01 5.60
CA VAL A 57 -9.27 -5.05 4.50
C VAL A 57 -10.16 -6.28 4.58
N GLU A 58 -9.57 -7.46 4.72
CA GLU A 58 -10.34 -8.69 4.88
C GLU A 58 -11.22 -8.63 6.13
N VAL A 59 -12.39 -9.26 6.06
CA VAL A 59 -13.34 -9.32 7.17
C VAL A 59 -13.17 -10.69 7.82
N PRO A 60 -12.69 -10.76 9.08
CA PRO A 60 -12.54 -12.02 9.79
C PRO A 60 -13.86 -12.78 9.93
N GLU A 61 -13.79 -14.11 9.98
CA GLU A 61 -14.97 -14.94 10.25
C GLU A 61 -15.63 -14.54 11.58
N GLY A 62 -16.97 -14.47 11.58
CA GLY A 62 -17.75 -14.08 12.76
C GLY A 62 -18.03 -12.59 12.90
N VAL A 63 -17.31 -11.72 12.17
CA VAL A 63 -17.63 -10.29 12.10
C VAL A 63 -18.83 -10.09 11.17
N THR A 64 -19.90 -9.47 11.68
CA THR A 64 -21.11 -9.18 10.89
C THR A 64 -21.27 -7.69 10.65
N GLY A 65 -21.96 -7.33 9.56
CA GLY A 65 -22.26 -5.92 9.23
C GLY A 65 -21.09 -5.13 8.65
N GLN A 66 -19.96 -5.77 8.35
CA GLN A 66 -18.82 -5.17 7.66
C GLN A 66 -18.57 -5.86 6.32
N ASP A 67 -18.09 -5.10 5.34
CA ASP A 67 -17.69 -5.58 4.02
C ASP A 67 -16.27 -5.10 3.73
N TRP A 68 -15.49 -5.94 3.05
CA TRP A 68 -14.09 -5.66 2.73
C TRP A 68 -13.96 -4.41 1.85
N LYS A 69 -14.95 -4.16 0.97
CA LYS A 69 -14.98 -2.94 0.15
C LYS A 69 -15.16 -1.68 1.00
N GLY A 70 -15.99 -1.75 2.04
CA GLY A 70 -16.19 -0.65 2.98
C GLY A 70 -14.92 -0.33 3.76
N ARG A 71 -14.24 -1.38 4.25
CA ARG A 71 -12.94 -1.24 4.94
C ARG A 71 -11.86 -0.66 4.03
N LEU A 72 -11.74 -1.19 2.81
CA LEU A 72 -10.82 -0.66 1.81
C LEU A 72 -11.12 0.80 1.49
N TRP A 73 -12.40 1.15 1.36
CA TRP A 73 -12.83 2.53 1.13
C TRP A 73 -12.36 3.47 2.25
N ASP A 74 -12.51 3.08 3.52
CA ASP A 74 -12.06 3.87 4.65
C ASP A 74 -10.55 4.14 4.59
N ILE A 75 -9.74 3.12 4.27
CA ILE A 75 -8.28 3.26 4.12
C ILE A 75 -7.94 4.23 2.98
N LEU A 76 -8.52 4.04 1.79
CA LEU A 76 -8.26 4.88 0.63
C LEU A 76 -8.68 6.33 0.86
N TRP A 77 -9.82 6.54 1.52
CA TRP A 77 -10.35 7.86 1.83
C TRP A 77 -9.51 8.59 2.89
N LEU A 78 -9.08 7.90 3.94
CA LEU A 78 -8.22 8.48 4.98
C LEU A 78 -6.83 8.81 4.42
N PHE A 79 -6.26 7.94 3.60
CA PHE A 79 -5.06 8.26 2.82
C PHE A 79 -5.29 9.52 1.98
N ARG A 80 -6.39 9.60 1.22
CA ARG A 80 -6.68 10.76 0.37
C ARG A 80 -6.77 12.06 1.17
N CYS A 81 -7.35 12.00 2.36
CA CYS A 81 -7.42 13.13 3.28
C CYS A 81 -6.02 13.56 3.74
N ALA A 82 -5.18 12.62 4.19
CA ALA A 82 -3.80 12.90 4.60
C ALA A 82 -2.97 13.48 3.43
N ALA A 83 -3.11 12.91 2.24
CA ALA A 83 -2.38 13.31 1.05
C ALA A 83 -2.67 14.75 0.58
N LYS A 84 -3.80 15.34 0.95
CA LYS A 84 -4.10 16.75 0.62
C LYS A 84 -3.15 17.74 1.30
N ALA A 85 -2.58 17.38 2.44
CA ALA A 85 -1.67 18.23 3.20
C ALA A 85 -0.19 17.81 3.09
N ALA A 86 0.06 16.64 2.50
CA ALA A 86 1.40 16.08 2.37
C ALA A 86 2.25 16.82 1.32
N LYS A 87 3.56 16.85 1.56
CA LYS A 87 4.58 17.35 0.61
C LYS A 87 5.66 16.33 0.29
N ASP A 88 5.68 15.23 1.05
CA ASP A 88 6.66 14.16 0.92
C ASP A 88 6.08 12.99 0.14
N ASN A 89 6.96 12.14 -0.40
CA ASN A 89 6.55 10.92 -1.10
C ASN A 89 6.06 9.82 -0.15
N THR A 90 6.32 9.96 1.15
CA THR A 90 5.84 9.05 2.19
C THR A 90 4.83 9.76 3.07
N ILE A 91 3.64 9.20 3.20
CA ILE A 91 2.51 9.80 3.89
C ILE A 91 2.04 8.84 4.99
N TYR A 92 2.14 9.25 6.24
CA TYR A 92 1.64 8.48 7.37
C TYR A 92 0.20 8.88 7.70
N PHE A 93 -0.63 7.89 8.01
CA PHE A 93 -2.02 8.09 8.42
C PHE A 93 -2.49 6.93 9.31
N SER A 94 -3.59 7.14 10.03
CA SER A 94 -4.18 6.12 10.89
C SER A 94 -5.58 5.75 10.41
N VAL A 95 -5.94 4.48 10.52
CA VAL A 95 -7.31 3.95 10.34
C VAL A 95 -7.72 3.20 11.60
N ARG A 96 -9.02 3.17 11.90
CA ARG A 96 -9.57 2.34 12.98
C ARG A 96 -10.34 1.17 12.40
N VAL A 97 -9.97 -0.04 12.78
CA VAL A 97 -10.60 -1.27 12.28
C VAL A 97 -11.09 -2.11 13.47
N SER A 98 -12.31 -2.63 13.36
CA SER A 98 -12.91 -3.52 14.37
C SER A 98 -12.94 -4.93 13.81
N ASN A 99 -12.06 -5.81 14.29
CA ASN A 99 -11.96 -7.20 13.83
C ASN A 99 -12.75 -8.20 14.70
N ASP A 100 -13.41 -7.70 15.72
CA ASP A 100 -14.20 -8.44 16.70
C ASP A 100 -15.16 -7.47 17.40
N ASP A 101 -15.83 -7.95 18.46
CA ASP A 101 -16.74 -7.19 19.33
C ASP A 101 -15.98 -6.26 20.32
N GLU A 102 -14.64 -6.16 20.23
CA GLU A 102 -13.85 -5.24 21.04
C GLU A 102 -13.85 -3.81 20.46
N ALA A 103 -13.18 -2.90 21.18
CA ALA A 103 -13.00 -1.54 20.70
C ALA A 103 -12.15 -1.52 19.40
N PRO A 104 -12.51 -0.70 18.40
CA PRO A 104 -11.73 -0.59 17.17
C PRO A 104 -10.27 -0.27 17.45
N ARG A 105 -9.37 -1.05 16.86
CA ARG A 105 -7.92 -0.89 17.01
C ARG A 105 -7.43 0.14 16.00
N GLU A 106 -6.50 0.99 16.43
CA GLU A 106 -5.85 1.95 15.55
C GLU A 106 -4.68 1.28 14.82
N ALA A 107 -4.75 1.26 13.50
CA ALA A 107 -3.66 0.83 12.63
C ALA A 107 -2.96 2.06 12.05
N ARG A 108 -1.64 2.14 12.27
CA ARG A 108 -0.79 3.19 11.70
C ARG A 108 -0.21 2.67 10.40
N LEU A 109 -0.55 3.34 9.30
CA LEU A 109 -0.14 2.98 7.96
C LEU A 109 0.76 4.06 7.36
N LYS A 110 1.57 3.68 6.37
CA LYS A 110 2.25 4.60 5.48
C LYS A 110 1.89 4.30 4.03
N ALA A 111 1.77 5.35 3.24
CA ALA A 111 1.63 5.25 1.80
C ALA A 111 2.89 5.85 1.17
N VAL A 112 3.59 5.06 0.37
CA VAL A 112 4.83 5.44 -0.31
C VAL A 112 4.56 5.59 -1.80
N CYS A 113 4.86 6.76 -2.34
CA CYS A 113 4.84 7.05 -3.76
C CYS A 113 6.25 6.83 -4.34
N GLY A 114 6.36 5.95 -5.32
CA GLY A 114 7.63 5.59 -5.96
C GLY A 114 7.46 5.12 -7.40
N PRO A 115 8.56 4.88 -8.13
CA PRO A 115 8.49 4.30 -9.46
C PRO A 115 8.02 2.84 -9.41
N ASP A 116 7.24 2.43 -10.39
CA ASP A 116 6.98 1.02 -10.72
C ASP A 116 8.12 0.44 -11.59
N ASP A 117 7.93 -0.79 -12.07
CA ASP A 117 8.90 -1.52 -12.90
C ASP A 117 9.21 -0.81 -14.24
N GLU A 118 8.34 0.11 -14.68
CA GLU A 118 8.50 0.92 -15.89
C GLU A 118 8.90 2.39 -15.57
N GLY A 119 9.15 2.70 -14.30
CA GLY A 119 9.48 4.06 -13.85
C GLY A 119 8.28 5.01 -13.76
N LYS A 120 7.05 4.53 -13.90
CA LYS A 120 5.83 5.33 -13.70
C LYS A 120 5.51 5.45 -12.21
N PRO A 121 4.93 6.57 -11.76
CA PRO A 121 4.59 6.72 -10.35
C PRO A 121 3.47 5.74 -9.94
N CYS A 122 3.69 5.02 -8.86
CA CYS A 122 2.72 4.14 -8.20
C CYS A 122 2.68 4.42 -6.69
N LEU A 123 1.62 3.96 -6.05
CA LEU A 123 1.39 4.05 -4.61
C LEU A 123 1.43 2.66 -3.99
N THR A 124 2.15 2.53 -2.88
CA THR A 124 2.11 1.32 -2.04
C THR A 124 1.66 1.70 -0.63
N ILE A 125 0.59 1.07 -0.14
CA ILE A 125 0.10 1.22 1.24
C ILE A 125 0.60 0.03 2.07
N MET A 126 1.22 0.31 3.20
CA MET A 126 1.85 -0.69 4.08
C MET A 126 1.73 -0.25 5.55
N ALA A 127 2.04 -1.13 6.49
CA ALA A 127 2.14 -0.76 7.89
C ALA A 127 3.26 0.26 8.08
N ALA A 128 3.14 1.12 9.10
CA ALA A 128 4.09 2.22 9.30
C ALA A 128 5.54 1.73 9.56
N ASP A 129 5.69 0.50 10.05
CA ASP A 129 6.94 -0.18 10.40
C ASP A 129 7.43 -1.21 9.37
N GLU A 130 6.63 -1.53 8.34
CA GLU A 130 7.08 -2.31 7.17
C GLU A 130 7.95 -1.43 6.27
N ASP A 131 9.02 -1.93 5.66
CA ASP A 131 9.88 -1.17 4.72
C ASP A 131 9.86 -1.74 3.29
#